data_AF-A0AAD8E1I9-F1
#
_entry.id   AF-A0AAD8E1I9-F1
#
_cell.length_a   1.000
_cell.length_b   1.000
_cell.length_c   1.000
_cell.angle_alpha   90.00
_cell.angle_beta   90.00
_cell.angle_gamma   90.00
#
_symmetry.space_group_name_H-M   'P 1'
#
loop_
_entity.id
_entity.type
_entity.pdbx_description
1 polymer ?
#
loop_
_entity_poly.entity_id
_entity_poly.type
_entity_poly.pdbx_seq_one_letter_code
_entity_poly.pdbx_strand_id
1 'polypeptide(L)' 'MDNFYNSPLLARTLKAQKTDVMGTLRLNREFVNESLRNKNKANMQPGGVAFSQTRDMTITVWMDSNVVSLISTYHKV' A
#
# COMPACT_ATOMS: atom_id res chain seq x y z
N MET A 1 -3.64 -6.96 -8.16
CA MET A 1 -4.90 -6.22 -8.39
C MET A 1 -4.61 -4.77 -8.75
N ASP A 2 -5.48 -4.16 -9.54
CA ASP A 2 -5.40 -2.74 -9.88
C ASP A 2 -5.89 -1.84 -8.73
N ASN A 3 -5.44 -0.58 -8.70
CA ASN A 3 -5.82 0.45 -7.74
C ASN A 3 -7.33 0.73 -7.67
N PHE A 4 -8.09 0.41 -8.73
CA PHE A 4 -9.55 0.53 -8.72
C PHE A 4 -10.20 -0.45 -7.74
N TYR A 5 -9.66 -1.67 -7.65
CA TYR A 5 -10.20 -2.74 -6.81
C TYR A 5 -9.58 -2.77 -5.41
N ASN A 6 -8.32 -2.35 -5.28
CA ASN A 6 -7.61 -2.45 -4.02
C ASN A 6 -8.07 -1.44 -2.96
N SER A 7 -8.28 -1.93 -1.75
CA SER A 7 -8.43 -1.15 -0.53
C SER A 7 -7.84 -1.91 0.67
N PRO A 8 -7.40 -1.22 1.74
CA PRO A 8 -6.87 -1.91 2.92
C PRO A 8 -7.88 -2.85 3.59
N LEU A 9 -9.15 -2.45 3.64
CA LEU A 9 -10.21 -3.29 4.21
C LEU A 9 -10.42 -4.57 3.40
N LEU A 10 -10.47 -4.47 2.06
CA LEU A 10 -10.60 -5.64 1.19
C LEU A 10 -9.41 -6.59 1.35
N ALA A 11 -8.20 -6.06 1.39
CA ALA A 11 -6.99 -6.87 1.58
C ALA A 11 -7.04 -7.65 2.89
N ARG A 12 -7.52 -7.05 3.99
CA ARG A 12 -7.70 -7.74 5.27
C ARG A 12 -8.79 -8.82 5.20
N THR A 13 -9.93 -8.51 4.59
CA THR A 13 -11.02 -9.47 4.42
C THR A 13 -10.57 -10.70 3.63
N LEU A 14 -9.88 -10.49 2.51
CA LEU A 14 -9.34 -11.58 1.68
C LEU A 14 -8.28 -12.38 2.43
N LYS A 15 -7.43 -11.71 3.22
CA LYS A 15 -6.45 -12.41 4.06
C LYS A 15 -7.11 -13.31 5.10
N ALA A 16 -8.20 -12.88 5.72
CA ALA A 16 -8.99 -13.71 6.64
C ALA A 16 -9.59 -14.94 5.94
N GLN A 17 -9.90 -14.81 4.65
CA GLN A 17 -10.35 -15.90 3.77
C GLN A 17 -9.20 -16.71 3.15
N LYS A 18 -7.97 -16.58 3.67
CA LYS A 18 -6.77 -17.30 3.20
C LYS A 18 -6.40 -16.99 1.74
N THR A 19 -6.77 -15.81 1.25
CA THR A 19 -6.38 -15.32 -0.08
C THR A 19 -5.37 -14.19 0.07
N ASP A 20 -4.21 -14.38 -0.54
CA ASP A 20 -3.17 -13.36 -0.57
C ASP A 20 -3.35 -12.40 -1.75
N VAL A 21 -3.08 -11.13 -1.50
CA VAL A 21 -3.28 -10.07 -2.47
C VAL A 21 -2.10 -9.12 -2.51
N MET A 22 -1.81 -8.65 -3.72
CA MET A 22 -0.76 -7.69 -3.98
C MET A 22 -1.16 -6.79 -5.15
N GLY A 23 -0.82 -5.52 -5.10
CA GLY A 23 -1.03 -4.61 -6.22
C GLY A 23 -1.00 -3.13 -5.83
N THR A 24 -1.37 -2.28 -6.79
CA THR A 24 -1.32 -0.83 -6.60
C THR A 24 -2.46 -0.32 -5.72
N LEU A 25 -2.23 0.75 -4.97
CA LEU A 25 -3.22 1.34 -4.06
C LEU A 25 -3.26 2.86 -4.24
N ARG A 26 -4.45 3.49 -4.27
CA ARG A 26 -4.53 4.95 -4.16
C ARG A 26 -4.38 5.38 -2.71
N LEU A 27 -3.47 6.30 -2.42
CA LEU A 27 -3.18 6.77 -1.05
C LEU A 27 -4.34 7.52 -0.39
N ASN A 28 -5.30 8.01 -1.19
CA ASN A 28 -6.49 8.67 -0.67
C ASN A 28 -7.58 7.69 -0.19
N ARG A 29 -7.41 6.36 -0.33
CA ARG A 29 -8.35 5.36 0.20
C ARG A 29 -8.44 5.42 1.72
N GLU A 30 -9.57 5.03 2.29
CA GLU A 30 -9.73 4.89 3.73
C GLU A 30 -8.74 3.89 4.32
N PHE A 31 -8.42 4.06 5.60
CA PHE A 31 -7.49 3.23 6.39
C PHE A 31 -6.03 3.24 5.93
N VAL A 32 -5.66 4.09 4.96
CA VAL A 32 -4.26 4.45 4.71
C VAL A 32 -3.81 5.45 5.78
N ASN A 33 -2.71 5.11 6.48
CA ASN A 33 -2.10 5.94 7.51
C ASN A 33 -1.76 7.34 6.96
N GLU A 34 -2.03 8.41 7.73
CA GLU A 34 -1.82 9.80 7.32
C GLU A 34 -0.36 10.09 6.92
N SER A 35 0.60 9.44 7.59
CA SER A 35 2.03 9.57 7.27
C SER A 35 2.37 9.13 5.84
N LEU A 36 1.63 8.17 5.29
CA LEU A 36 1.74 7.73 3.89
C LEU A 36 0.82 8.54 2.97
N ARG A 37 -0.39 8.88 3.42
CA ARG A 37 -1.36 9.67 2.64
C ARG A 37 -0.78 10.99 2.15
N ASN A 38 0.06 11.61 2.97
CA ASN A 38 0.67 12.90 2.69
C ASN A 38 1.93 12.81 1.80
N LYS A 39 2.37 11.60 1.41
CA LYS A 39 3.55 11.42 0.54
C LYS A 39 3.24 11.86 -0.89
N ASN A 40 4.10 12.72 -1.43
CA ASN A 40 3.97 13.30 -2.76
C ASN A 40 5.36 13.64 -3.34
N LYS A 41 5.38 14.11 -4.59
CA LYS A 41 6.60 14.45 -5.32
C LYS A 41 7.43 15.57 -4.68
N ALA A 42 6.82 16.45 -3.90
CA ALA A 42 7.52 17.57 -3.24
C ALA A 42 8.22 17.15 -1.94
N ASN A 43 7.79 16.05 -1.30
CA ASN A 43 8.30 15.63 0.01
C ASN A 43 8.97 14.25 0.02
N MET A 44 9.16 13.64 -1.15
CA MET A 44 9.92 12.42 -1.31
C MET A 44 11.16 12.67 -2.16
N GLN A 45 12.30 12.15 -1.71
CA GLN A 45 13.53 12.11 -2.49
C GLN A 45 13.43 11.03 -3.57
N PRO A 46 14.01 11.22 -4.78
CA PRO A 46 14.12 10.17 -5.78
C PRO A 46 14.77 8.90 -5.19
N GLY A 47 14.15 7.74 -5.43
CA GLY A 47 14.55 6.47 -4.83
C GLY A 47 14.16 6.29 -3.35
N GLY A 48 13.59 7.32 -2.72
CA GLY A 48 13.12 7.28 -1.34
C GLY A 48 11.93 6.34 -1.17
N VAL A 49 11.92 5.60 -0.06
CA VAL A 49 10.88 4.63 0.30
C VAL A 49 10.30 4.97 1.66
N ALA A 50 8.98 4.87 1.80
CA ALA A 50 8.25 4.92 3.05
C ALA A 50 7.27 3.74 3.10
N PHE A 51 7.02 3.19 4.28
CA PHE A 51 6.07 2.10 4.42
C PHE A 51 5.33 2.18 5.75
N SER A 52 4.16 1.55 5.78
CA SER A 52 3.39 1.32 6.99
C SER A 52 2.98 -0.14 6.99
N GLN A 53 3.21 -0.79 8.12
CA GLN A 53 3.10 -2.22 8.24
C GLN A 53 2.20 -2.57 9.42
N THR A 54 1.43 -3.63 9.24
CA THR A 54 0.60 -4.25 10.28
C THR A 54 0.99 -5.72 10.40
N ARG A 55 0.25 -6.49 11.21
CA ARG A 55 0.54 -7.91 11.40
C ARG A 55 0.35 -8.75 10.13
N ASP A 56 -0.51 -8.34 9.22
CA ASP A 56 -1.01 -9.15 8.10
C ASP A 56 -0.85 -8.50 6.73
N MET A 57 -0.51 -7.20 6.68
CA MET A 57 -0.27 -6.47 5.44
C MET A 57 0.73 -5.32 5.59
N THR A 58 1.28 -4.91 4.45
CA THR A 58 2.15 -3.74 4.29
C THR A 58 1.63 -2.85 3.17
N ILE A 59 1.68 -1.54 3.40
CA ILE A 59 1.55 -0.52 2.35
C ILE A 59 2.93 0.12 2.17
N THR A 60 3.45 0.07 0.95
CA THR A 60 4.75 0.63 0.59
C THR A 60 4.56 1.75 -0.43
N VAL A 61 5.27 2.84 -0.24
CA VAL A 61 5.29 4.01 -1.12
C VAL A 61 6.74 4.31 -1.48
N TRP A 62 7.03 4.46 -2.77
CA TRP A 62 8.37 4.86 -3.21
C TRP A 62 8.27 5.94 -4.28
N MET A 63 9.33 6.73 -4.39
CA MET A 63 9.46 7.75 -5.41
C MET A 63 10.35 7.24 -6.53
N ASP A 64 9.76 7.03 -7.70
CA ASP A 64 10.48 6.84 -8.96
C ASP A 64 10.39 8.16 -9.77
N SER A 65 9.98 8.12 -11.04
CA SER A 65 9.64 9.34 -11.81
C SER A 65 8.41 10.06 -11.20
N ASN A 66 7.54 9.28 -10.57
CA ASN A 66 6.37 9.70 -9.79
C ASN A 66 6.24 8.85 -8.52
N VAL A 67 5.37 9.28 -7.60
CA VAL A 67 5.06 8.51 -6.39
C VAL A 67 4.25 7.28 -6.78
N VAL A 68 4.75 6.11 -6.40
CA VAL A 68 4.10 4.82 -6.60
C VAL A 68 3.76 4.22 -5.24
N SER A 69 2.58 3.62 -5.14
CA SER A 69 2.08 3.00 -3.91
C SER A 69 1.52 1.61 -4.16
N LEU A 70 1.91 0.69 -3.27
CA LEU A 70 1.58 -0.73 -3.32
C LEU A 70 1.00 -1.18 -1.98
N ILE A 71 0.03 -2.09 -2.03
CA ILE A 71 -0.44 -2.86 -0.88
C ILE A 71 -0.14 -4.34 -1.11
N SER A 72 0.29 -5.03 -0.06
CA SER A 72 0.54 -6.48 -0.07
C SER A 72 0.11 -7.10 1.25
N THR A 73 -0.56 -8.24 1.22
CA THR A 73 -0.69 -9.12 2.40
C THR A 73 0.61 -9.92 2.59
N TYR A 74 0.75 -10.61 3.73
CA TYR A 74 1.89 -11.52 3.94
C TYR A 74 1.66 -12.90 3.34
N HIS A 75 2.49 -13.25 2.38
CA HIS A 75 2.48 -14.55 1.72
C HIS A 75 3.28 -15.53 2.57
N LYS A 76 2.67 -16.66 2.97
CA LYS A 76 3.44 -17.75 3.55
C LYS A 76 4.20 -18.44 2.41
N VAL A 77 5.52 -18.48 2.51
CA VAL A 77 6.40 -19.25 1.62
C VAL A 77 6.39 -20.71 2.05
#